data_AF-A0A091MHU5-F1
#
_entry.id   AF-A0A091MHU5-F1
#
_cell.length_a   1.000
_cell.length_b   1.000
_cell.length_c   1.000
_cell.angle_alpha   90.00
_cell.angle_beta   90.00
_cell.angle_gamma   90.00
#
_symmetry.space_group_name_H-M   'P 1'
#
loop_
_entity.id
_entity.type
_entity.pdbx_description
1 polymer ?
#
loop_
_entity_poly.entity_id
_entity_poly.type
_entity_poly.pdbx_seq_one_letter_code
_entity_poly.pdbx_strand_id
1 'polypeptide(L)'
;TFFFFAVAFTFMSVTPTTVAILRCVPDKQRSFALGVQSVFLRLLGTIPGPILFGIAIDSSCTLWDINEYKAKGACWVYDNERMAYLLMGISAACRIISIIFVVMAVLFYKPP
;
A
#
# COMPACT_ATOMS: atom_id res chain seq x y z
N THR A 1 -18.15 -6.56 -4.03
CA THR A 1 -18.26 -7.02 -2.61
C THR A 1 -16.91 -7.36 -1.98
N PHE A 2 -16.11 -8.26 -2.57
CA PHE A 2 -14.79 -8.63 -2.03
C PHE A 2 -13.84 -7.44 -1.82
N PHE A 3 -13.71 -6.57 -2.84
CA PHE A 3 -12.93 -5.32 -2.78
C PHE A 3 -13.32 -4.42 -1.60
N PHE A 4 -14.62 -4.28 -1.34
CA PHE A 4 -15.14 -3.46 -0.25
C PHE A 4 -14.68 -3.97 1.11
N PHE A 5 -14.81 -5.28 1.34
CA PHE A 5 -14.37 -5.90 2.60
C PHE A 5 -12.85 -5.81 2.80
N ALA A 6 -12.05 -5.99 1.75
CA ALA A 6 -10.60 -5.88 1.83
C ALA A 6 -10.14 -4.45 2.17
N VAL A 7 -10.80 -3.45 1.58
CA VAL A 7 -10.55 -2.04 1.88
C VAL A 7 -10.98 -1.71 3.31
N ALA A 8 -12.16 -2.16 3.75
CA ALA A 8 -12.64 -1.96 5.12
C ALA A 8 -11.67 -2.55 6.16
N PHE A 9 -11.23 -3.80 5.97
CA PHE A 9 -10.27 -4.45 6.86
C PHE A 9 -8.93 -3.70 6.92
N THR A 10 -8.48 -3.21 5.77
CA THR A 10 -7.27 -2.39 5.67
C THR A 10 -7.35 -1.14 6.54
N PHE A 11 -8.42 -0.35 6.42
CA PHE A 11 -8.58 0.86 7.24
C PHE A 11 -8.76 0.54 8.73
N MET A 12 -9.46 -0.54 9.06
CA MET A 12 -9.70 -0.93 10.44
C MET A 12 -8.41 -1.31 11.19
N SER A 13 -7.39 -1.79 10.48
CA SER A 13 -6.08 -2.16 11.06
C SER A 13 -5.19 -0.98 11.47
N VAL A 14 -5.54 0.26 11.08
CA VAL A 14 -4.72 1.44 11.37
C VAL A 14 -4.70 1.75 12.88
N THR A 15 -5.88 1.80 13.51
CA THR A 15 -6.04 2.08 14.95
C THR A 15 -5.30 1.10 15.85
N PRO A 16 -5.42 -0.24 15.71
CA PRO A 16 -4.67 -1.16 16.55
C PRO A 16 -3.15 -1.03 16.35
N THR A 17 -2.70 -0.73 15.13
CA THR A 17 -1.27 -0.52 14.83
C THR A 17 -0.71 0.69 15.57
N THR A 18 -1.43 1.82 15.57
CA THR A 18 -0.98 3.02 16.29
C THR A 18 -1.01 2.82 17.80
N VAL A 19 -2.04 2.15 18.33
CA VAL A 19 -2.12 1.82 19.76
C VAL A 19 -0.96 0.91 20.18
N ALA A 20 -0.59 -0.10 19.37
CA ALA A 20 0.53 -0.98 19.66
C ALA A 20 1.85 -0.19 19.80
N ILE A 21 2.12 0.74 18.88
CA ILE A 21 3.33 1.59 18.94
C ILE A 21 3.35 2.42 20.22
N LEU A 22 2.22 3.02 20.61
CA LEU A 22 2.13 3.84 21.83
C LEU A 22 2.33 3.04 23.11
N ARG A 23 2.02 1.73 23.11
CA ARG A 23 2.27 0.83 24.24
C ARG A 23 3.74 0.36 24.31
N CYS A 24 4.45 0.34 23.19
CA CYS A 24 5.85 -0.08 23.14
C CYS A 24 6.85 1.02 23.50
N VAL A 25 6.41 2.29 23.61
CA VAL A 25 7.29 3.44 23.86
C VAL A 25 6.88 4.22 25.12
N PRO A 26 7.84 4.80 25.88
CA PRO A 26 7.54 5.66 27.01
C PRO A 26 6.73 6.90 26.60
N ASP A 27 5.87 7.42 27.49
CA ASP A 27 4.99 8.57 27.23
C ASP A 27 5.72 9.78 26.62
N LYS A 28 6.93 10.08 27.12
CA LYS A 28 7.74 11.21 26.67
C LYS A 28 8.20 11.10 25.20
N GLN A 29 8.23 9.90 24.63
CA GLN A 29 8.73 9.66 23.27
C GLN A 29 7.62 9.31 22.26
N ARG A 30 6.34 9.30 22.67
CA ARG A 30 5.21 8.93 21.80
C ARG A 30 5.09 9.79 20.54
N SER A 31 5.22 11.11 20.68
CA SER A 31 5.14 12.02 19.53
C SER A 31 6.28 11.79 18.54
N PHE A 32 7.47 11.44 19.03
CA PHE A 32 8.61 11.12 18.17
C PHE A 32 8.37 9.81 17.42
N ALA A 33 7.90 8.76 18.11
CA ALA A 33 7.58 7.48 17.50
C ALA A 33 6.50 7.59 16.40
N LEU A 34 5.42 8.34 16.65
CA LEU A 34 4.39 8.60 15.63
C LEU A 34 4.92 9.43 14.45
N GLY A 35 5.83 10.38 14.71
CA GLY A 35 6.52 11.14 13.66
C GLY A 35 7.34 10.23 12.75
N VAL A 36 8.16 9.35 13.34
CA VAL A 36 8.97 8.36 12.62
C VAL A 36 8.06 7.43 11.81
N GLN A 37 7.00 6.89 12.40
CA GLN A 37 6.02 6.06 11.71
C GLN A 37 5.45 6.78 10.46
N SER A 38 5.05 8.04 10.61
CA SER A 38 4.48 8.85 9.52
C SER A 38 5.50 9.08 8.39
N VAL A 39 6.76 9.33 8.73
CA VAL A 39 7.85 9.47 7.75
C VAL A 39 8.02 8.19 6.95
N PHE A 40 8.10 7.02 7.60
CA PHE A 40 8.21 5.74 6.90
C PHE A 40 7.00 5.45 6.02
N LEU A 41 5.78 5.68 6.53
CA LEU A 41 4.55 5.50 5.76
C LEU A 41 4.50 6.40 4.52
N ARG A 42 5.01 7.64 4.62
CA ARG A 42 5.07 8.55 3.47
C ARG A 42 6.15 8.10 2.49
N LEU A 43 7.39 7.92 2.94
CA LEU A 43 8.49 7.53 2.05
C LEU A 43 8.22 6.22 1.31
N LEU A 44 7.77 5.19 2.03
CA LEU A 44 7.51 3.87 1.46
C LEU A 44 6.09 3.68 0.93
N GLY A 45 5.18 4.62 1.17
CA GLY A 45 3.81 4.55 0.67
C GLY A 45 3.59 5.47 -0.53
N THR A 46 3.93 6.76 -0.38
CA THR A 46 3.60 7.79 -1.38
C THR A 46 4.55 7.83 -2.56
N ILE A 47 5.78 7.31 -2.44
CA ILE A 47 6.72 7.24 -3.56
C ILE A 47 6.48 5.97 -4.39
N PRO A 48 6.59 4.74 -3.83
CA PRO A 48 6.39 3.53 -4.62
C PRO A 48 4.92 3.28 -4.94
N GLY A 49 3.98 3.84 -4.18
CA GLY A 49 2.55 3.71 -4.43
C GLY A 49 2.20 4.16 -5.85
N PRO A 50 2.28 5.46 -6.18
CA PRO A 50 1.94 5.97 -7.51
C PRO A 50 2.69 5.29 -8.65
N ILE A 51 3.95 4.88 -8.42
CA ILE A 51 4.75 4.16 -9.42
C ILE A 51 4.13 2.78 -9.72
N LEU A 52 3.82 2.00 -8.68
CA LEU A 52 3.19 0.69 -8.83
C LEU A 52 1.78 0.79 -9.40
N PHE A 53 0.98 1.76 -8.93
CA PHE A 53 -0.34 2.04 -9.47
C PHE A 53 -0.27 2.45 -10.95
N GLY A 54 0.71 3.26 -11.34
CA GLY A 54 0.94 3.66 -12.73
C GLY A 54 1.25 2.45 -13.63
N ILE A 55 2.19 1.59 -13.21
CA ILE A 55 2.53 0.36 -13.96
C ILE A 55 1.32 -0.57 -14.10
N ALA A 56 0.49 -0.68 -13.06
CA ALA A 56 -0.71 -1.50 -13.09
C ALA A 56 -1.76 -0.96 -14.07
N ILE A 57 -1.94 0.36 -14.11
CA ILE A 57 -2.85 1.04 -15.05
C ILE A 57 -2.34 0.83 -16.48
N ASP A 58 -1.06 1.06 -16.75
CA ASP A 58 -0.45 0.86 -18.08
C ASP A 58 -0.59 -0.61 -18.53
N SER A 59 -0.45 -1.56 -17.62
CA SER A 59 -0.59 -3.00 -17.89
C SER A 59 -2.03 -3.45 -18.19
N SER A 60 -3.02 -2.63 -17.82
CA SER A 60 -4.44 -2.88 -18.10
C SER A 60 -4.92 -2.27 -19.42
N CYS A 61 -4.04 -1.54 -20.12
CA CYS A 61 -4.37 -0.93 -21.40
C CYS A 61 -4.59 -2.00 -22.48
N THR A 62 -5.78 -2.00 -23.09
CA THR A 62 -6.13 -2.91 -24.18
C THR A 62 -5.90 -2.27 -25.54
N LEU A 63 -6.13 -0.95 -25.65
CA LEU A 63 -5.93 -0.18 -26.88
C LEU A 63 -5.09 1.07 -26.62
N TRP A 64 -3.84 1.03 -27.11
CA TRP A 64 -2.92 2.16 -27.07
C TRP A 64 -3.18 3.13 -28.22
N ASP A 65 -3.11 4.43 -27.94
CA ASP A 65 -2.98 5.43 -29.01
C ASP A 65 -1.61 5.30 -29.66
N ILE A 66 -1.58 5.18 -30.98
CA ILE A 66 -0.33 5.06 -31.74
C ILE A 66 -0.34 6.16 -32.79
N ASN A 67 0.54 7.14 -32.62
CA ASN A 67 0.69 8.23 -33.57
C ASN A 67 1.24 7.74 -34.92
N GLU A 68 1.15 8.58 -35.95
CA GLU A 68 1.70 8.29 -37.29
C GLU A 68 3.19 7.90 -37.27
N TYR A 69 3.95 8.40 -36.28
CA TYR A 69 5.35 8.05 -36.01
C TYR A 69 5.55 6.77 -35.17
N LYS A 70 4.51 5.94 -34.97
CA LYS A 70 4.49 4.76 -34.11
C LYS A 70 4.82 5.01 -32.63
N ALA A 71 4.74 6.25 -32.16
CA ALA A 71 4.94 6.59 -30.76
C ALA A 71 3.68 6.27 -29.94
N LYS A 72 3.85 5.56 -28.81
CA LYS A 72 2.76 5.26 -27.87
C LYS A 72 2.32 6.53 -27.14
N GLY A 73 1.06 6.90 -27.31
CA GLY A 73 0.38 7.99 -26.60
C GLY A 73 -0.38 7.50 -25.38
N ALA A 74 -1.49 8.16 -25.06
CA ALA A 74 -2.38 7.72 -23.97
C ALA A 74 -3.13 6.43 -24.34
N CYS A 75 -3.61 5.70 -23.33
CA CYS A 75 -4.50 4.55 -23.60
C CYS A 75 -5.95 5.02 -23.78
N TRP A 76 -6.63 4.48 -24.81
CA TRP A 76 -8.03 4.80 -25.10
C TRP A 76 -9.01 3.92 -24.31
N VAL A 77 -8.68 2.64 -24.15
CA VAL A 77 -9.56 1.65 -23.51
C VAL A 77 -8.77 0.82 -22.51
N TYR A 78 -9.19 0.91 -21.25
CA TYR A 78 -8.67 0.13 -20.13
C TYR A 78 -9.60 -1.03 -19.81
N ASP A 79 -9.02 -2.20 -19.52
CA ASP A 79 -9.75 -3.33 -18.98
C ASP A 79 -9.92 -3.17 -17.45
N ASN A 80 -11.16 -2.88 -17.04
CA ASN A 80 -11.50 -2.62 -15.63
C ASN A 80 -11.31 -3.85 -14.74
N GLU A 81 -11.58 -5.06 -15.23
CA GLU A 81 -11.42 -6.29 -14.46
C GLU A 81 -9.94 -6.54 -14.20
N ARG A 82 -9.13 -6.48 -15.27
CA ARG A 82 -7.68 -6.66 -15.16
C ARG A 82 -7.03 -5.59 -14.28
N MET A 83 -7.46 -4.33 -14.42
CA MET A 83 -7.01 -3.25 -13.55
C MET A 83 -7.34 -3.56 -12.09
N ALA A 84 -8.58 -3.92 -11.77
CA ALA A 84 -9.01 -4.21 -10.41
C ALA A 84 -8.19 -5.36 -9.79
N TYR A 85 -7.95 -6.46 -10.52
CA TYR A 85 -7.12 -7.57 -10.03
C TYR A 85 -5.67 -7.16 -9.79
N LEU A 86 -5.06 -6.36 -10.67
CA LEU A 86 -3.69 -5.87 -10.49
C LEU A 86 -3.58 -4.97 -9.25
N LEU A 87 -4.52 -4.04 -9.07
CA LEU A 87 -4.54 -3.16 -7.90
C LEU A 87 -4.76 -3.94 -6.59
N MET A 88 -5.65 -4.93 -6.62
CA MET A 88 -5.86 -5.85 -5.50
C MET A 88 -4.60 -6.67 -5.20
N GLY A 89 -3.93 -7.18 -6.22
CA GLY A 89 -2.71 -7.97 -6.07
C GLY A 89 -1.58 -7.18 -5.42
N ILE A 90 -1.34 -5.96 -5.88
CA ILE A 90 -0.31 -5.06 -5.32
C ILE A 90 -0.63 -4.72 -3.87
N SER A 91 -1.88 -4.36 -3.56
CA SER A 91 -2.29 -4.04 -2.20
C SER A 91 -2.21 -5.26 -1.27
N ALA A 92 -2.64 -6.44 -1.72
CA ALA A 92 -2.53 -7.68 -0.97
C ALA A 92 -1.07 -8.05 -0.68
N ALA A 93 -0.17 -7.95 -1.67
CA ALA A 93 1.26 -8.21 -1.48
C ALA A 93 1.87 -7.26 -0.44
N CYS A 94 1.58 -5.96 -0.52
CA CYS A 94 2.03 -4.98 0.46
C CYS A 94 1.51 -5.28 1.87
N ARG A 95 0.25 -5.74 1.98
CA ARG A 95 -0.34 -6.16 3.27
C ARG A 95 0.30 -7.42 3.82
N ILE A 96 0.60 -8.43 2.99
CA ILE A 96 1.30 -9.64 3.41
C ILE A 96 2.69 -9.28 3.97
N ILE A 97 3.44 -8.43 3.26
CA ILE A 97 4.74 -7.94 3.74
C ILE A 97 4.59 -7.24 5.09
N SER A 98 3.58 -6.38 5.23
CA SER A 98 3.29 -5.69 6.50
C SER A 98 2.98 -6.66 7.64
N ILE A 99 2.18 -7.71 7.37
CA ILE A 99 1.87 -8.76 8.36
C ILE A 99 3.15 -9.50 8.78
N ILE A 100 4.03 -9.84 7.84
CA ILE A 100 5.32 -10.48 8.16
C ILE A 100 6.15 -9.58 9.09
N PHE A 101 6.25 -8.29 8.82
CA PHE A 101 6.95 -7.35 9.70
C PHE A 101 6.32 -7.26 11.09
N VAL A 102 4.99 -7.23 11.19
CA VAL A 102 4.29 -7.20 12.49
C VAL A 102 4.51 -8.50 13.25
N VAL A 103 4.41 -9.66 12.59
CA VAL A 103 4.67 -10.96 13.21
C VAL A 103 6.11 -11.04 13.72
N MET A 104 7.09 -10.62 12.91
CA MET A 104 8.48 -10.53 13.35
C MET A 104 8.62 -9.60 14.55
N ALA A 105 8.01 -8.41 14.51
CA ALA A 105 8.05 -7.47 15.63
C ALA A 105 7.48 -8.08 16.92
N VAL A 106 6.38 -8.83 16.84
CA VAL A 106 5.79 -9.52 17.99
C VAL A 106 6.70 -10.63 18.53
N LEU A 107 7.38 -11.38 17.66
CA LEU A 107 8.29 -12.44 18.08
C LEU A 107 9.57 -11.90 18.74
N PHE A 108 10.09 -10.77 18.24
CA PHE A 108 11.30 -10.14 18.80
C PHE A 108 11.00 -9.17 19.95
N TYR A 109 9.75 -8.77 20.14
CA TYR A 109 9.37 -7.88 21.24
C TYR A 109 9.52 -8.59 22.57
N LYS A 110 10.54 -8.19 23.34
CA LYS A 110 10.71 -8.60 24.72
C LYS A 110 10.02 -7.56 25.61
N PRO A 111 9.00 -7.93 26.39
CA PRO A 111 8.36 -6.99 27.31
C PRO A 111 9.39 -6.52 28.35
N PRO A 112 9.32 -5.24 28.77
CA PRO A 112 10.12 -4.72 29.86
C PRO A 112 9.74 -5.34 31.22
#